data_AF-A0A7L1SWU4-F1
#
_entry.id   AF-A0A7L1SWU4-F1
#
_cell.length_a   1.000
_cell.length_b   1.000
_cell.length_c   1.000
_cell.angle_alpha   90.00
_cell.angle_beta   90.00
_cell.angle_gamma   90.00
#
_symmetry.space_group_name_H-M   'P 1'
#
loop_
_entity.id
_entity.type
_entity.pdbx_description
1 polymer ?
#
loop_
_entity_poly.entity_id
_entity_poly.type
_entity_poly.pdbx_seq_one_letter_code
_entity_poly.pdbx_strand_id
1 'polypeptide(L)'
;MRQSLRIILQCLNKMPEGEIKVDDAKISPPKRAEMKTSMESLIHHFKLYTEGYQVPPGATYTAIEAPKGEFGVYLVSDGSSRPYRCKIKAPGFAHLAGLDRMSQGHMLADVVAIIGTQDIVFGEVDR
;
A
#
# COMPACT_ATOMS: atom_id res chain seq x y z
N MET A 1 9.90 16.33 -5.58
CA MET A 1 11.35 15.97 -5.58
C MET A 1 12.17 16.70 -4.52
N ARG A 2 12.29 18.04 -4.52
CA ARG A 2 13.12 18.76 -3.50
C ARG A 2 12.70 18.45 -2.05
N GLN A 3 11.40 18.44 -1.76
CA GLN A 3 10.90 18.11 -0.43
C GLN A 3 11.13 16.64 -0.05
N SER A 4 11.00 15.72 -1.01
CA SER A 4 11.31 14.30 -0.79
C SER A 4 12.77 14.11 -0.36
N LEU A 5 13.71 14.79 -1.02
CA LEU A 5 15.14 14.78 -0.61
C LEU A 5 15.34 15.37 0.79
N ARG A 6 14.64 16.45 1.12
CA ARG A 6 14.68 17.03 2.47
C ARG A 6 14.20 16.04 3.53
N ILE A 7 13.10 15.34 3.28
CA ILE A 7 12.55 14.33 4.20
C ILE A 7 13.54 13.17 4.35
N ILE A 8 14.15 12.70 3.25
CA ILE A 8 15.17 11.64 3.30
C ILE A 8 16.34 12.05 4.22
N LEU A 9 16.89 13.25 4.03
CA LEU A 9 17.98 13.76 4.88
C LEU A 9 17.56 13.89 6.35
N GLN A 10 16.32 14.31 6.62
CA GLN A 10 15.79 14.38 7.98
C GLN A 10 15.64 13.00 8.62
N CYS A 11 15.15 12.01 7.87
CA CYS A 11 15.02 10.63 8.35
C CYS A 11 16.38 9.99 8.64
N LEU A 12 17.40 10.24 7.80
CA LEU A 12 18.76 9.75 8.04
C LEU A 12 19.35 10.34 9.33
N ASN A 13 19.17 11.64 9.57
CA ASN A 13 19.70 12.31 10.76
C ASN A 13 18.93 12.00 12.04
N LYS A 14 17.69 11.53 11.94
CA LYS A 14 16.79 11.25 13.08
C LYS A 14 16.44 9.78 13.21
N MET A 15 17.25 8.88 12.66
CA MET A 15 16.96 7.45 12.71
C MET A 15 17.06 6.94 14.16
N PRO A 16 15.97 6.44 14.76
CA PRO A 16 16.03 5.85 16.08
C PRO A 16 16.65 4.45 16.01
N GLU A 17 17.26 4.02 17.11
CA GLU A 17 17.64 2.63 17.32
C GLU A 17 16.44 1.82 17.85
N GLY A 18 16.45 0.50 17.64
CA GLY A 18 15.43 -0.39 18.18
C GLY A 18 15.00 -1.49 17.21
N GLU A 19 13.88 -2.12 17.54
CA GLU A 19 13.30 -3.18 16.72
C GLU A 19 12.50 -2.62 15.54
N ILE A 20 12.52 -3.36 14.42
CA ILE A 20 11.87 -2.95 13.17
C ILE A 20 10.48 -3.57 12.95
N LYS A 21 10.12 -4.56 13.77
CA LYS A 21 8.84 -5.29 13.71
C LYS A 21 8.10 -5.11 15.03
N VAL A 22 6.79 -5.36 14.99
CA VAL A 22 5.98 -5.41 16.22
C VAL A 22 6.38 -6.62 17.07
N ASP A 23 6.42 -6.44 18.38
CA ASP A 23 6.70 -7.47 19.40
C ASP A 23 5.50 -8.42 19.62
N ASP A 24 4.84 -8.82 18.52
CA ASP A 24 3.78 -9.82 18.53
C ASP A 24 4.08 -10.86 17.44
N ALA A 25 4.53 -12.03 17.89
CA ALA A 25 4.85 -13.18 17.05
C ALA A 25 3.62 -13.82 16.38
N LYS A 26 2.39 -13.41 16.75
CA LYS A 26 1.15 -13.84 16.09
C LYS A 26 0.81 -13.02 14.86
N ILE A 27 1.41 -11.84 14.70
CA ILE A 27 1.20 -10.94 13.56
C ILE A 27 2.46 -10.90 12.68
N SER A 28 3.63 -10.73 13.31
CA SER A 28 4.90 -10.68 12.60
C SER A 28 5.70 -11.97 12.78
N PRO A 29 6.40 -12.46 11.74
CA PRO A 29 7.17 -13.68 11.88
C PRO A 29 8.44 -13.44 12.72
N PRO A 30 8.77 -14.38 13.63
CA PRO A 30 9.92 -14.27 14.53
C PRO A 30 11.25 -14.28 13.78
N LYS A 31 12.33 -13.88 14.46
CA LYS A 31 13.69 -13.89 13.88
C LYS A 31 14.12 -15.34 13.63
N ARG A 32 14.90 -15.55 12.56
CA ARG A 32 15.37 -16.89 12.18
C ARG A 32 16.25 -17.58 13.23
N ALA A 33 16.95 -16.80 14.05
CA ALA A 33 17.75 -17.36 15.14
C ALA A 33 16.85 -17.98 16.23
N GLU A 34 15.83 -17.25 16.66
CA GLU A 34 14.86 -17.68 17.69
C GLU A 34 13.96 -18.82 17.21
N MET A 35 13.55 -18.80 15.94
CA MET A 35 12.74 -19.87 15.34
C MET A 35 13.44 -21.25 15.38
N LYS A 36 14.78 -21.29 15.36
CA LYS A 36 15.53 -22.54 15.40
C LYS A 36 15.79 -23.06 16.82
N THR A 37 15.55 -22.25 17.84
CA THR A 37 15.85 -22.58 19.23
C THR A 37 14.60 -22.70 20.10
N SER A 38 13.62 -21.82 19.91
CA SER A 38 12.35 -21.80 20.64
C SER A 38 11.27 -22.56 19.88
N MET A 39 10.56 -23.42 20.61
CA MET A 39 9.43 -24.18 20.07
C MET A 39 8.25 -23.28 19.74
N GLU A 40 7.95 -22.28 20.58
CA GLU A 40 6.87 -21.32 20.37
C GLU A 40 7.10 -20.53 19.08
N SER A 41 8.33 -20.06 18.88
CA SER A 41 8.73 -19.32 17.67
C SER A 41 8.54 -20.17 16.41
N LEU A 42 8.83 -21.47 16.48
CA LEU A 42 8.62 -22.38 15.37
C LEU A 42 7.13 -22.60 15.07
N ILE A 43 6.29 -22.76 16.11
CA ILE A 43 4.83 -22.90 15.96
C ILE A 43 4.24 -21.65 15.31
N HIS A 44 4.61 -20.46 15.79
CA HIS A 44 4.14 -19.19 15.24
C HIS A 44 4.56 -19.02 13.78
N HIS A 45 5.82 -19.31 13.46
CA HIS A 45 6.30 -19.29 12.08
C HIS A 45 5.51 -20.26 11.19
N PHE A 46 5.29 -21.50 11.64
CA PHE A 46 4.56 -22.49 10.86
C PHE A 46 3.11 -22.04 10.59
N LYS A 47 2.38 -21.60 11.62
CA LYS A 47 0.98 -21.14 11.45
C LYS A 47 0.87 -19.90 10.55
N LEU A 48 1.75 -18.91 10.72
CA LEU A 48 1.74 -17.69 9.92
C LEU A 48 1.95 -17.95 8.43
N TYR A 49 2.84 -18.86 8.05
CA TYR A 49 3.14 -19.13 6.64
C TYR A 49 2.21 -20.16 6.00
N THR A 50 1.42 -20.90 6.78
CA THR A 50 0.47 -21.90 6.28
C THR A 50 -0.97 -21.39 6.29
N GLU A 51 -1.46 -20.93 7.44
CA GLU A 51 -2.83 -20.42 7.63
C GLU A 51 -2.93 -18.91 7.44
N GLY A 52 -1.90 -18.16 7.88
CA GLY A 52 -1.94 -16.71 8.04
C GLY A 52 -2.44 -16.29 9.42
N TYR A 53 -2.47 -14.98 9.68
CA TYR A 53 -3.07 -14.41 10.89
C TYR A 53 -4.53 -14.05 10.63
N GLN A 54 -5.40 -14.25 11.62
CA GLN A 54 -6.81 -13.86 11.51
C GLN A 54 -6.96 -12.36 11.74
N VAL A 55 -7.72 -11.69 10.87
CA VAL A 55 -8.01 -10.26 11.00
C VAL A 55 -9.41 -10.11 11.58
N PRO A 56 -9.62 -9.29 12.63
CA PRO A 56 -10.96 -9.07 13.19
C PRO A 56 -11.98 -8.67 12.12
N PRO A 57 -13.25 -9.12 12.24
CA PRO A 57 -14.28 -8.77 11.28
C PRO A 57 -14.54 -7.26 11.32
N GLY A 58 -14.64 -6.65 10.14
CA GLY A 58 -14.82 -5.20 10.02
C GLY A 58 -14.52 -4.68 8.63
N ALA A 59 -14.84 -3.40 8.42
CA ALA A 59 -14.54 -2.70 7.18
C ALA A 59 -13.76 -1.43 7.48
N THR A 60 -12.74 -1.15 6.67
CA THR A 60 -11.95 0.08 6.78
C THR A 60 -11.61 0.64 5.41
N TYR A 61 -11.55 1.96 5.32
CA TYR A 61 -10.97 2.68 4.20
C TYR A 61 -9.76 3.46 4.70
N THR A 62 -8.58 3.10 4.20
CA THR A 62 -7.35 3.82 4.51
C THR A 62 -6.78 4.39 3.22
N ALA A 63 -6.46 5.67 3.25
CA ALA A 63 -5.84 6.38 2.14
C ALA A 63 -4.45 6.88 2.52
N ILE A 64 -3.54 6.85 1.54
CA ILE A 64 -2.20 7.44 1.62
C ILE A 64 -1.98 8.39 0.44
N GLU A 65 -1.01 9.29 0.60
CA GLU A 65 -0.56 10.14 -0.50
C GLU A 65 0.47 9.37 -1.35
N ALA A 66 0.01 8.77 -2.43
CA ALA A 66 0.89 8.24 -3.46
C ALA A 66 1.44 9.40 -4.31
N PRO A 67 2.54 9.21 -5.07
CA PRO A 67 3.07 10.26 -5.95
C PRO A 67 2.07 10.78 -6.99
N LYS A 68 1.04 9.98 -7.30
CA LYS A 68 -0.06 10.29 -8.24
C LYS A 68 -1.28 10.93 -7.56
N GLY A 69 -1.31 11.04 -6.24
CA GLY A 69 -2.45 11.55 -5.46
C GLY A 69 -2.98 10.53 -4.44
N GLU A 70 -4.25 10.64 -4.06
CA GLU A 70 -4.86 9.79 -3.03
C GLU A 70 -5.00 8.34 -3.50
N PHE A 71 -4.21 7.46 -2.90
CA PHE A 71 -4.33 6.01 -3.09
C PHE A 71 -5.04 5.39 -1.91
N GLY A 72 -6.24 4.88 -2.15
CA GLY A 72 -7.12 4.33 -1.12
C GLY A 72 -7.27 2.82 -1.23
N VAL A 73 -7.35 2.15 -0.09
CA VAL A 73 -7.70 0.72 -0.02
C VAL A 73 -8.88 0.55 0.91
N TYR A 74 -9.99 0.04 0.36
CA TYR A 74 -11.16 -0.40 1.10
C TYR A 74 -11.08 -1.91 1.35
N LEU A 75 -10.89 -2.28 2.60
CA LEU A 75 -10.74 -3.67 3.05
C LEU A 75 -11.92 -4.06 3.91
N VAL A 76 -12.51 -5.22 3.61
CA VAL A 76 -13.54 -5.88 4.42
C VAL A 76 -12.99 -7.24 4.85
N SER A 77 -13.03 -7.49 6.15
CA SER A 77 -12.70 -8.76 6.79
C SER A 77 -13.96 -9.40 7.37
N ASP A 78 -14.11 -10.71 7.16
CA ASP A 78 -15.15 -11.57 7.75
C ASP A 78 -14.68 -12.27 9.03
N GLY A 79 -13.46 -11.98 9.51
CA GLY A 79 -12.85 -12.67 10.65
C GLY A 79 -11.89 -13.79 10.26
N SER A 80 -11.77 -14.11 8.96
CA SER A 80 -10.84 -15.13 8.48
C SER A 80 -9.41 -14.59 8.27
N SER A 81 -8.49 -15.46 7.84
CA SER A 81 -7.12 -15.05 7.46
C SER A 81 -7.01 -14.51 6.02
N ARG A 82 -8.12 -14.45 5.29
CA ARG A 82 -8.17 -13.95 3.91
C ARG A 82 -9.09 -12.72 3.83
N PRO A 83 -8.74 -11.70 3.04
CA PRO A 83 -9.61 -10.55 2.87
C PRO A 83 -10.89 -10.98 2.14
N TYR A 84 -12.06 -10.70 2.74
CA TYR A 84 -13.35 -10.96 2.12
C TYR A 84 -13.54 -10.08 0.87
N ARG A 85 -13.21 -8.79 0.99
CA ARG A 85 -13.20 -7.84 -0.13
C ARG A 85 -12.04 -6.87 0.01
N CYS A 86 -11.31 -6.66 -1.08
CA CYS A 86 -10.31 -5.60 -1.21
C CYS A 86 -10.59 -4.76 -2.46
N LYS A 87 -11.07 -3.52 -2.30
CA LYS A 87 -11.23 -2.57 -3.40
C LYS A 87 -10.14 -1.50 -3.31
N ILE A 88 -9.47 -1.27 -4.43
CA ILE A 88 -8.46 -0.23 -4.56
C ILE A 88 -9.12 0.99 -5.23
N LYS A 89 -8.88 2.16 -4.66
CA LYS A 89 -9.14 3.47 -5.29
C LYS A 89 -7.83 3.94 -5.91
N ALA A 90 -7.71 3.77 -7.22
CA ALA A 90 -6.59 4.30 -7.98
C ALA A 90 -6.80 5.78 -8.31
N PRO A 91 -5.82 6.67 -8.05
CA PRO A 91 -5.92 8.08 -8.43
C PRO A 91 -6.02 8.24 -9.96
N GLY A 92 -5.25 7.45 -10.72
CA GLY A 92 -5.25 7.48 -12.18
C GLY A 92 -6.62 7.18 -12.81
N PHE A 93 -7.47 6.39 -12.15
CA PHE A 93 -8.83 6.12 -12.65
C PHE A 93 -9.71 7.38 -12.64
N ALA A 94 -9.63 8.16 -11.56
CA ALA A 94 -10.34 9.44 -11.48
C ALA A 94 -9.75 10.49 -12.43
N HIS A 95 -8.43 10.50 -12.60
CA HIS A 95 -7.76 11.42 -13.54
C HIS A 95 -8.18 11.15 -14.99
N LEU A 96 -8.19 9.87 -15.38
CA LEU A 96 -8.59 9.45 -16.72
C LEU A 96 -10.08 9.75 -17.00
N ALA A 97 -10.95 9.60 -15.99
CA ALA A 97 -12.35 9.99 -16.11
C ALA A 97 -12.55 11.49 -16.41
N GLY A 98 -11.63 12.34 -15.93
CA GLY A 98 -11.64 13.78 -16.22
C GLY A 98 -11.03 14.18 -17.57
N LEU A 99 -10.43 13.24 -18.32
CA LEU A 99 -9.67 13.53 -19.54
C LEU A 99 -10.51 14.23 -20.60
N ASP A 100 -11.76 13.80 -20.81
CA ASP A 100 -12.67 14.42 -21.79
C ASP A 100 -12.89 15.91 -21.52
N ARG A 101 -13.14 16.28 -20.26
CA ARG A 101 -13.30 17.67 -19.85
C ARG A 101 -12.02 18.48 -20.06
N MET A 102 -10.86 17.87 -19.82
CA MET A 102 -9.56 18.53 -19.95
C MET A 102 -9.11 18.71 -21.41
N SER A 103 -9.53 17.85 -22.33
CA SER A 103 -9.13 17.90 -23.74
C SER A 103 -10.10 18.69 -24.64
N GLN A 104 -11.28 19.07 -24.14
CA GLN A 104 -12.25 19.89 -24.87
C GLN A 104 -11.64 21.22 -25.35
N GLY A 105 -11.68 21.46 -26.66
CA GLY A 105 -11.17 22.68 -27.28
C GLY A 105 -9.67 22.68 -27.59
N HIS A 106 -8.97 21.57 -27.30
CA HIS A 106 -7.55 21.40 -27.62
C HIS A 106 -7.32 20.58 -28.90
N MET A 107 -6.09 20.65 -29.43
CA MET A 107 -5.69 19.85 -30.58
C MET A 107 -5.28 18.44 -30.16
N LEU A 108 -5.27 17.50 -31.12
CA LEU A 108 -4.82 16.12 -30.87
C LEU A 108 -3.41 16.04 -30.28
N ALA A 109 -2.51 16.94 -30.70
CA ALA A 109 -1.15 17.02 -30.17
C ALA A 109 -1.12 17.34 -28.67
N ASP A 110 -2.07 18.14 -28.18
CA ASP A 110 -2.14 18.55 -26.77
C ASP A 110 -2.63 17.39 -25.88
N VAL A 111 -3.43 16.47 -26.43
CA VAL A 111 -3.96 15.31 -25.69
C VAL A 111 -2.82 14.44 -25.12
N VAL A 112 -1.74 14.28 -25.89
CA VAL A 112 -0.57 13.50 -25.44
C VAL A 112 0.10 14.19 -24.24
N ALA A 113 0.20 15.52 -24.25
CA ALA A 113 0.73 16.28 -23.13
C ALA A 113 -0.18 16.19 -21.90
N ILE A 114 -1.51 16.26 -22.08
CA ILE A 114 -2.49 16.11 -20.99
C ILE A 114 -2.34 14.73 -20.35
N ILE A 115 -2.29 13.65 -21.13
CA ILE A 115 -2.10 12.28 -20.61
C ILE A 115 -0.76 12.16 -19.87
N GLY A 116 0.31 12.74 -20.42
CA GLY A 116 1.63 12.74 -19.78
C GLY A 116 1.66 13.48 -18.44
N THR A 117 0.93 14.60 -18.32
CA THR A 117 0.87 15.38 -17.07
C THR A 117 0.11 14.68 -15.94
N GLN A 118 -0.85 13.81 -16.27
CA GLN A 118 -1.60 13.01 -15.31
C GLN A 118 -0.83 11.80 -14.79
N ASP A 119 0.29 11.45 -15.42
CA ASP A 119 1.15 10.31 -15.09
C ASP A 119 0.32 9.00 -14.97
N ILE A 120 -0.37 8.63 -16.06
CA ILE A 120 -1.28 7.48 -16.05
C ILE A 120 -0.50 6.17 -16.19
N VAL A 121 -0.72 5.25 -15.25
CA VAL A 121 -0.23 3.87 -15.36
C VAL A 121 -1.44 2.94 -15.36
N PHE A 122 -1.72 2.31 -16.51
CA PHE A 122 -2.95 1.50 -16.68
C PHE A 122 -3.04 0.32 -15.71
N GLY A 123 -1.91 -0.17 -15.20
CA GLY A 123 -1.89 -1.20 -14.17
C GLY A 123 -2.71 -0.86 -12.92
N GLU A 124 -2.81 0.40 -12.51
CA GLU A 124 -3.68 0.79 -11.38
C GLU A 124 -5.13 1.11 -11.82
N VAL A 125 -5.32 1.57 -13.05
CA VAL A 125 -6.63 2.00 -13.59
C VAL A 125 -7.56 0.81 -13.84
N ASP A 126 -7.01 -0.32 -14.28
CA ASP A 126 -7.79 -1.48 -14.71
C ASP A 126 -8.36 -2.35 -13.54
N ARG A 127 -8.24 -1.91 -12.28
CA ARG A 127 -8.50 -2.72 -11.06
C ARG A 127 -9.77 -2.38 -10.26
#